data_AF-A0A0P9RHB1-F1
#
_entry.id   AF-A0A0P9RHB1-F1
#
_cell.length_a   1.000
_cell.length_b   1.000
_cell.length_c   1.000
_cell.angle_alpha   90.00
_cell.angle_beta   90.00
_cell.angle_gamma   90.00
#
_symmetry.space_group_name_H-M   'P 1'
#
loop_
_entity.id
_entity.type
_entity.pdbx_description
1 polymer ?
#
loop_
_entity_poly.entity_id
_entity_poly.type
_entity_poly.pdbx_seq_one_letter_code
_entity_poly.pdbx_strand_id
1 'polypeptide(L)'
;PGNFEPSPWLPIRWGQHQVKEFDAAPVLGYLHRPIKASMQDENGKRLKPALQAKALQAAWIQALDTLPEGQKPVRVFYDSTNNPEAEIALN
;
A
#
# COMPACT_ATOMS: atom_id res chain seq x y z
N PRO A 1 -13.80 6.70 34.30
CA PRO A 1 -13.79 6.09 32.95
C PRO A 1 -14.21 7.13 31.89
N GLY A 2 -13.27 7.56 31.03
CA GLY A 2 -13.54 8.60 30.02
C GLY A 2 -14.36 8.07 28.84
N ASN A 3 -15.30 8.89 28.38
CA ASN A 3 -16.03 8.65 27.13
C ASN A 3 -15.04 8.63 25.96
N PHE A 4 -15.22 7.66 25.06
CA PHE A 4 -14.45 7.54 23.83
C PHE A 4 -15.39 7.74 22.66
N GLU A 5 -15.02 8.61 21.76
CA GLU A 5 -15.72 8.89 20.51
C GLU A 5 -14.88 8.28 19.36
N PRO A 6 -15.40 7.27 18.63
CA PRO A 6 -14.71 6.76 17.46
C PRO A 6 -14.64 7.83 16.38
N SER A 7 -13.49 7.95 15.69
CA SER A 7 -13.32 8.84 14.54
C SER A 7 -12.88 8.01 13.32
N PRO A 8 -12.99 8.54 12.09
CA PRO A 8 -12.55 7.83 10.89
C PRO A 8 -11.08 7.34 10.93
N TRP A 9 -10.27 7.93 11.81
CA TRP A 9 -8.85 7.60 11.99
C TRP A 9 -8.55 6.92 13.34
N LEU A 10 -9.52 6.93 14.27
CA LEU A 10 -9.40 6.26 15.56
C LEU A 10 -10.27 5.00 15.51
N PRO A 11 -9.67 3.81 15.33
CA PRO A 11 -10.43 2.58 15.24
C PRO A 11 -11.30 2.37 16.48
N ILE A 12 -12.39 1.64 16.30
CA ILE A 12 -13.28 1.16 17.36
C ILE A 12 -12.42 0.67 18.54
N ARG A 13 -12.78 1.00 19.78
CA ARG A 13 -12.04 0.52 20.95
C ARG A 13 -11.91 -1.00 20.90
N TRP A 14 -10.67 -1.48 20.92
CA TRP A 14 -10.41 -2.90 21.03
C TRP A 14 -10.65 -3.36 22.47
N GLY A 15 -11.43 -4.42 22.63
CA GLY A 15 -11.52 -5.13 23.90
C GLY A 15 -10.17 -5.79 24.23
N GLN A 16 -9.92 -6.06 25.52
CA GLN A 16 -8.69 -6.74 25.95
C GLN A 16 -8.47 -8.09 25.24
N HIS A 17 -9.53 -8.80 24.86
CA HIS A 17 -9.43 -10.06 24.11
C HIS A 17 -8.96 -9.84 22.67
N GLN A 18 -9.40 -8.79 21.98
CA GLN A 18 -8.97 -8.49 20.61
C GLN A 18 -7.49 -8.12 20.53
N VAL A 19 -6.98 -7.39 21.53
CA VAL A 19 -5.54 -7.12 21.64
C VAL A 19 -4.77 -8.42 21.84
N LYS A 20 -5.22 -9.32 22.73
CA LYS A 20 -4.59 -10.63 22.94
C LYS A 20 -4.62 -11.50 21.68
N GLU A 21 -5.72 -11.47 20.93
CA GLU A 21 -5.84 -12.20 19.66
C GLU A 21 -4.90 -11.66 18.59
N PHE A 22 -4.75 -10.33 18.50
CA PHE A 22 -3.80 -9.69 17.58
C PHE A 22 -2.35 -10.01 17.96
N ASP A 23 -2.00 -9.93 19.25
CA ASP A 23 -0.65 -10.25 19.73
C ASP A 23 -0.32 -11.74 19.54
N ALA A 24 -1.33 -12.63 19.59
CA ALA A 24 -1.18 -14.05 19.33
C ALA A 24 -1.23 -14.42 17.83
N ALA A 25 -1.61 -13.48 16.95
CA ALA A 25 -1.72 -13.75 15.53
C ALA A 25 -0.34 -14.00 14.91
N PRO A 26 -0.22 -14.96 13.98
CA PRO A 26 1.05 -15.22 13.32
C PRO A 26 1.44 -14.01 12.45
N VAL A 27 2.71 -13.61 12.55
CA VAL A 27 3.27 -12.58 11.65
C VAL A 27 3.29 -13.14 10.23
N LEU A 28 2.42 -12.60 9.38
CA LEU A 28 2.33 -13.03 7.96
C LEU A 28 3.55 -12.63 7.13
N GLY A 29 4.28 -11.60 7.56
CA GLY A 29 5.50 -11.13 6.93
C GLY A 29 5.84 -9.69 7.31
N TYR A 30 6.99 -9.22 6.82
CA TYR A 30 7.42 -7.85 6.96
C TYR A 30 7.15 -7.09 5.67
N LEU A 31 6.56 -5.90 5.77
CA LEU A 31 6.36 -5.04 4.62
C LEU A 31 7.65 -4.28 4.32
N HIS A 32 8.10 -4.34 3.08
CA HIS A 32 9.21 -3.51 2.63
C HIS A 32 8.80 -2.02 2.60
N ARG A 33 9.77 -1.10 2.60
CA ARG A 33 9.47 0.34 2.57
C ARG A 33 8.61 0.68 1.34
N PRO A 34 7.53 1.46 1.51
CA PRO A 34 6.67 1.82 0.39
C PRO A 34 7.38 2.77 -0.57
N ILE A 35 7.20 2.53 -1.87
CA ILE A 35 7.63 3.45 -2.94
C ILE A 35 6.40 4.13 -3.52
N LYS A 36 6.48 5.45 -3.71
CA LYS A 36 5.40 6.26 -4.27
C LYS A 36 5.67 6.54 -5.74
N ALA A 37 4.82 6.03 -6.62
CA ALA A 37 4.80 6.41 -8.03
C ALA A 37 3.84 7.59 -8.23
N SER A 38 4.33 8.75 -8.65
CA SER A 38 3.42 9.84 -9.03
C SER A 38 2.80 9.55 -10.38
N MET A 39 1.46 9.51 -10.44
CA MET A 39 0.69 9.41 -11.69
C MET A 39 0.21 10.79 -12.17
N GLN A 40 0.66 11.85 -11.50
CA GLN A 40 0.34 13.24 -11.81
C GLN A 40 1.59 13.94 -12.35
N ASP A 41 1.37 14.87 -13.29
CA ASP A 41 2.42 15.78 -13.74
C ASP A 41 2.77 16.82 -12.66
N GLU A 42 3.76 17.66 -12.95
CA GLU A 42 4.21 18.73 -12.06
C GLU A 42 3.11 19.75 -11.71
N ASN A 43 2.02 19.79 -12.50
CA ASN A 43 0.87 20.67 -12.30
C ASN A 43 -0.31 19.96 -11.62
N GLY A 44 -0.14 18.73 -11.14
CA GLY A 44 -1.18 17.94 -10.47
C GLY A 44 -2.22 17.33 -11.42
N LYS A 45 -2.00 17.39 -12.74
CA LYS A 45 -2.90 16.81 -13.74
C LYS A 45 -2.54 15.35 -13.98
N ARG A 46 -3.56 14.49 -14.12
CA ARG A 46 -3.34 13.06 -14.41
C ARG A 46 -2.57 12.89 -15.71
N LEU A 47 -1.50 12.10 -15.67
CA LEU A 47 -0.71 11.73 -16.84
C LEU A 47 -1.56 10.87 -17.80
N LYS A 48 -1.20 10.82 -19.09
CA LYS A 48 -1.82 9.90 -20.04
C LYS A 48 -1.59 8.43 -19.60
N PRO A 49 -2.50 7.48 -19.89
CA PRO A 49 -2.37 6.08 -19.43
C PRO A 49 -1.01 5.45 -19.75
N ALA A 50 -0.46 5.69 -20.95
CA ALA A 50 0.86 5.19 -21.34
C ALA A 50 2.02 5.75 -20.48
N LEU A 51 1.91 6.99 -20.00
CA LEU A 51 2.90 7.59 -19.11
C LEU A 51 2.72 7.10 -17.67
N GLN A 52 1.49 6.84 -17.24
CA GLN A 52 1.22 6.23 -15.93
C GLN A 52 1.78 4.81 -15.86
N ALA A 53 1.61 4.00 -16.91
CA ALA A 53 2.19 2.66 -17.00
C ALA A 53 3.73 2.71 -16.91
N LYS A 54 4.37 3.67 -17.61
CA LYS A 54 5.82 3.89 -17.50
C LYS A 54 6.26 4.32 -16.10
N ALA A 55 5.52 5.22 -15.46
CA ALA A 55 5.82 5.65 -14.09
C ALA A 55 5.69 4.49 -13.09
N LEU A 56 4.66 3.65 -13.26
CA LEU A 56 4.46 2.45 -12.45
C LEU A 56 5.58 1.43 -12.68
N GLN A 57 5.98 1.20 -13.93
CA GLN A 57 7.10 0.32 -14.27
C GLN A 57 8.41 0.81 -13.64
N ALA A 58 8.70 2.12 -13.71
CA ALA A 58 9.89 2.70 -13.11
C ALA A 58 9.90 2.55 -11.58
N ALA A 59 8.78 2.84 -10.93
CA ALA A 59 8.64 2.67 -9.48
C ALA A 59 8.73 1.19 -9.06
N TRP A 60 8.23 0.27 -9.89
CA TRP A 60 8.37 -1.17 -9.66
C TRP A 60 9.83 -1.61 -9.73
N ILE A 61 10.59 -1.17 -10.74
CA ILE A 61 12.03 -1.45 -10.81
C ILE A 61 12.75 -0.88 -9.60
N GLN A 62 12.46 0.37 -9.21
CA GLN A 62 13.01 0.96 -8.00
C GLN A 62 12.69 0.12 -6.75
N ALA A 63 11.49 -0.48 -6.67
CA ALA A 63 11.11 -1.34 -5.55
C ALA A 63 11.95 -2.61 -5.51
N LEU A 64 12.20 -3.23 -6.67
CA LEU A 64 13.07 -4.39 -6.79
C LEU A 64 14.52 -4.05 -6.43
N ASP A 65 15.04 -2.91 -6.86
CA ASP A 65 16.41 -2.47 -6.57
C ASP A 65 16.64 -2.19 -5.09
N THR A 66 15.58 -1.86 -4.34
CA THR A 66 15.69 -1.68 -2.87
C THR A 66 15.69 -2.98 -2.09
N LEU A 67 15.45 -4.13 -2.74
CA LEU A 67 15.51 -5.43 -2.07
C LEU A 67 16.98 -5.83 -1.81
N PRO A 68 17.26 -6.52 -0.69
CA PRO A 68 18.58 -7.09 -0.44
C PRO A 68 19.00 -8.05 -1.56
N GLU A 69 20.31 -8.11 -1.85
CA GLU A 69 20.84 -9.02 -2.89
C GLU A 69 20.32 -10.46 -2.72
N GLY A 70 19.81 -11.02 -3.81
CA GLY A 70 19.26 -12.37 -3.85
C GLY A 70 17.82 -12.52 -3.37
N GLN A 71 17.18 -11.46 -2.83
CA GLN A 71 15.76 -11.51 -2.48
C GLN A 71 14.88 -11.16 -3.68
N LYS A 72 13.77 -11.89 -3.81
CA LYS A 72 12.75 -11.67 -4.83
C LYS A 72 11.39 -11.46 -4.16
N PRO A 73 10.50 -10.63 -4.72
CA PRO A 73 9.14 -10.50 -4.20
C PRO A 73 8.43 -11.86 -4.25
N VAL A 74 7.91 -12.32 -3.12
CA VAL A 74 7.15 -13.58 -3.03
C VAL A 74 5.69 -13.36 -3.40
N ARG A 75 5.15 -12.16 -3.10
CA ARG A 75 3.75 -11.82 -3.35
C ARG A 75 3.58 -10.32 -3.51
N VAL A 76 2.68 -9.92 -4.42
CA VAL A 76 2.28 -8.53 -4.63
C VAL A 76 0.83 -8.40 -4.22
N PHE A 77 0.52 -7.39 -3.40
CA PHE A 77 -0.84 -7.01 -3.04
C PHE A 77 -1.16 -5.68 -3.71
N TYR A 78 -2.37 -5.58 -4.28
CA TYR A 78 -2.91 -4.32 -4.76
C TYR A 78 -4.27 -4.11 -4.10
N ASP A 79 -4.59 -2.86 -3.78
CA ASP A 79 -5.90 -2.48 -3.25
C ASP A 79 -6.48 -1.37 -4.15
N SER A 80 -7.52 -1.72 -4.91
CA SER A 80 -8.26 -0.77 -5.76
C SER A 80 -9.63 -0.40 -5.19
N THR A 81 -9.93 -0.77 -3.92
CA THR A 81 -11.28 -0.69 -3.32
C THR A 81 -11.92 0.69 -3.43
N ASN A 82 -11.12 1.76 -3.45
CA ASN A 82 -11.59 3.15 -3.62
C ASN A 82 -10.98 3.88 -4.83
N ASN A 83 -10.36 3.18 -5.78
CA ASN A 83 -9.77 3.81 -6.97
C ASN A 83 -9.70 2.87 -8.18
N PRO A 84 -10.85 2.42 -8.73
CA PRO A 84 -10.89 1.56 -9.90
C PRO A 84 -10.28 2.25 -11.14
N GLU A 85 -10.30 3.58 -11.21
CA GLU A 85 -9.67 4.33 -12.30
C GLU A 85 -8.13 4.35 -12.24
N ALA A 86 -7.52 3.87 -11.17
CA ALA A 86 -6.07 3.65 -11.07
C ALA A 86 -5.64 2.25 -11.52
N GLU A 87 -6.58 1.40 -11.95
CA GLU A 87 -6.24 0.14 -12.60
C GLU A 87 -5.66 0.43 -13.98
N ILE A 88 -4.35 0.20 -14.11
CA ILE A 88 -3.62 0.35 -15.36
C ILE A 88 -3.42 -1.05 -15.93
N ALA A 89 -4.10 -1.35 -17.03
CA ALA A 89 -3.84 -2.57 -17.78
C ALA A 89 -2.41 -2.55 -18.35
N LEU A 90 -1.61 -3.54 -17.95
CA LEU A 90 -0.30 -3.79 -18.53
C LEU A 90 -0.50 -4.79 -19.69
N ASN A 91 -0.63 -4.27 -20.91
CA ASN A 91 -0.73 -5.07 -22.14
C ASN A 91 0.66 -5.45 -22.67
#